data_AF-A0A972YYK2-F1
#
_entry.id   AF-A0A972YYK2-F1
#
_cell.length_a   1.000
_cell.length_b   1.000
_cell.length_c   1.000
_cell.angle_alpha   90.00
_cell.angle_beta   90.00
_cell.angle_gamma   90.00
#
_symmetry.space_group_name_H-M   'P 1'
#
loop_
_entity.id
_entity.type
_entity.pdbx_description
1 polymer ?
#
loop_
_entity_poly.entity_id
_entity_poly.type
_entity_poly.pdbx_seq_one_letter_code
_entity_poly.pdbx_strand_id
1 'polypeptide(L)' 'MYDLMQSAGAAVFTQLLKSWPNTKHILVLCGKGNNGGDGFIIVTLAEQTKIKVSVLLTFAFSPLKADGLLA' A
#
# COMPACT_ATOMS: atom_id res chain seq x y z
N MET A 1 -2.26 5.29 15.39
CA MET A 1 -1.27 5.36 14.28
C MET A 1 -1.73 4.48 13.11
N TYR A 2 -2.09 3.22 13.36
CA TYR A 2 -2.60 2.32 12.32
C TYR A 2 -3.87 2.83 11.61
N ASP A 3 -4.80 3.44 12.35
CA ASP A 3 -6.04 3.98 11.77
C ASP A 3 -5.80 5.13 10.78
N LEU A 4 -4.77 5.95 11.02
CA LEU A 4 -4.41 7.04 10.12
C LEU A 4 -3.77 6.49 8.83
N MET A 5 -2.93 5.46 8.95
CA MET A 5 -2.31 4.77 7.82
C MET A 5 -3.36 4.08 6.93
N GLN A 6 -4.33 3.39 7.55
CA GLN A 6 -5.49 2.82 6.85
C GLN A 6 -6.28 3.90 6.10
N SER A 7 -6.57 5.02 6.76
CA SER A 7 -7.31 6.14 6.16
C SER A 7 -6.54 6.75 4.98
N ALA A 8 -5.24 6.99 5.14
CA ALA A 8 -4.38 7.55 4.10
C ALA A 8 -4.29 6.63 2.87
N GLY A 9 -3.98 5.34 3.09
CA GLY A 9 -3.92 4.35 2.01
C GLY A 9 -5.25 4.18 1.28
N ALA A 10 -6.38 4.14 2.01
CA ALA A 10 -7.70 4.04 1.42
C ALA A 10 -8.09 5.27 0.59
N ALA A 11 -7.73 6.47 1.05
CA ALA A 11 -7.96 7.71 0.31
C ALA A 11 -7.15 7.72 -1.00
N VAL A 12 -5.89 7.31 -0.97
CA VAL A 12 -5.03 7.20 -2.17
C VAL A 12 -5.60 6.18 -3.14
N PHE A 13 -5.96 4.98 -2.68
CA PHE A 13 -6.53 3.94 -3.54
C PHE A 13 -7.84 4.39 -4.19
N THR A 14 -8.72 5.04 -3.42
CA THR A 14 -9.97 5.61 -3.95
C THR A 14 -9.70 6.64 -5.03
N GLN A 15 -8.74 7.54 -4.82
CA GLN A 15 -8.38 8.54 -5.81
C GLN A 15 -7.76 7.91 -7.06
N LEU A 16 -6.93 6.88 -6.91
CA LEU A 16 -6.34 6.12 -8.02
C LEU A 16 -7.44 5.52 -8.91
N LEU A 17 -8.44 4.85 -8.34
CA LEU A 17 -9.52 4.27 -9.15
C LEU A 17 -10.42 5.31 -9.81
N LYS A 18 -10.59 6.49 -9.20
CA LYS A 18 -11.31 7.61 -9.84
C LYS A 18 -10.55 8.14 -11.06
N SER A 19 -9.24 8.27 -10.94
CA SER A 19 -8.37 8.76 -12.02
C SER A 19 -8.17 7.72 -13.13
N TRP A 20 -8.14 6.43 -12.78
CA TRP A 20 -7.93 5.32 -13.72
C TRP A 20 -8.93 4.18 -13.48
N PRO A 21 -10.20 4.34 -13.92
CA PRO A 21 -11.28 3.38 -13.60
C PRO A 21 -11.09 1.99 -14.22
N ASN A 22 -10.29 1.87 -15.27
CA ASN A 22 -10.03 0.61 -15.98
C ASN A 22 -8.71 -0.06 -15.58
N THR A 23 -8.09 0.36 -14.48
CA THR A 23 -6.80 -0.17 -14.00
C THR A 23 -6.86 -1.69 -13.85
N LYS A 24 -5.92 -2.38 -14.49
CA LYS A 24 -5.78 -3.85 -14.39
C LYS A 24 -4.57 -4.27 -13.57
N HIS A 25 -3.58 -3.39 -13.44
CA HIS A 25 -2.35 -3.65 -12.69
C HIS A 25 -1.87 -2.37 -12.00
N ILE A 26 -1.53 -2.47 -10.72
CA ILE A 26 -0.92 -1.42 -9.90
C ILE A 26 0.49 -1.86 -9.51
N LEU A 27 1.47 -0.97 -9.70
CA LEU A 27 2.81 -1.09 -9.13
C LEU A 27 2.93 -0.13 -7.95
N VAL A 28 3.19 -0.64 -6.76
CA VAL A 28 3.41 0.16 -5.55
C VAL A 28 4.91 0.22 -5.25
N LEU A 29 5.46 1.43 -5.19
CA LEU A 29 6.85 1.68 -4.82
C LEU A 29 6.92 2.02 -3.32
N CYS A 30 7.38 1.08 -2.50
CA CYS A 30 7.42 1.28 -1.04
C CYS A 30 8.84 1.60 -0.56
N GLY A 31 8.96 2.73 0.16
CA GLY A 31 10.14 3.06 0.96
C GLY A 31 10.04 2.52 2.38
N LYS A 32 11.09 2.70 3.20
CA LYS A 32 11.18 2.17 4.58
C LYS A 32 10.39 2.98 5.63
N GLY A 33 9.88 4.15 5.28
CA GLY A 33 9.17 5.04 6.20
C GLY A 33 7.68 4.72 6.33
N ASN A 34 6.95 5.53 7.10
CA ASN A 34 5.51 5.37 7.34
C ASN A 34 4.68 5.35 6.05
N ASN A 35 5.06 6.13 5.04
CA ASN A 35 4.41 6.12 3.72
C ASN A 35 4.53 4.76 3.01
N GLY A 36 5.58 3.98 3.32
CA GLY A 36 5.69 2.60 2.86
C GLY A 36 4.57 1.73 3.43
N GLY A 37 4.20 1.96 4.70
CA GLY A 37 3.05 1.33 5.35
C GLY A 37 1.72 1.69 4.69
N ASP A 38 1.51 2.97 4.35
CA ASP A 38 0.33 3.39 3.56
C ASP A 38 0.26 2.65 2.22
N GLY A 39 1.42 2.46 1.57
CA GLY A 39 1.55 1.69 0.34
C GLY A 39 1.07 0.24 0.48
N PHE A 40 1.32 -0.41 1.61
CA PHE A 40 0.81 -1.76 1.87
C PHE A 40 -0.71 -1.81 2.07
N ILE A 41 -1.33 -0.74 2.58
CA ILE A 41 -2.80 -0.64 2.59
C ILE A 41 -3.34 -0.63 1.16
N ILE A 42 -2.70 0.09 0.23
CA ILE A 42 -3.07 0.10 -1.20
C ILE A 42 -2.94 -1.30 -1.80
N VAL A 43 -1.89 -2.05 -1.45
CA VAL A 43 -1.69 -3.44 -1.90
C VAL A 43 -2.84 -4.32 -1.46
N THR A 44 -3.19 -4.27 -0.17
CA THR A 44 -4.32 -5.04 0.39
C THR A 44 -5.63 -4.72 -0.32
N LEU A 45 -5.93 -3.44 -0.54
CA LEU A 45 -7.17 -3.03 -1.23
C LEU A 45 -7.19 -3.45 -2.70
N ALA A 46 -6.04 -3.41 -3.39
CA ALA A 46 -5.92 -3.90 -4.77
C ALA A 46 -6.21 -5.40 -4.86
N GLU A 47 -5.68 -6.21 -3.94
CA GLU A 47 -5.96 -7.65 -3.88
C GLU A 47 -7.44 -7.94 -3.61
N GLN A 48 -8.06 -7.23 -2.65
CA GLN A 48 -9.48 -7.37 -2.33
C GLN A 48 -10.40 -7.04 -3.52
N THR A 49 -10.00 -6.08 -4.34
CA THR A 49 -10.72 -5.67 -5.56
C THR A 49 -10.32 -6.48 -6.81
N LYS A 50 -9.47 -7.50 -6.64
CA LYS A 50 -8.96 -8.37 -7.73
C LYS A 50 -8.20 -7.62 -8.81
N ILE A 51 -7.62 -6.47 -8.48
CA ILE A 51 -6.68 -5.76 -9.35
C ILE A 51 -5.31 -6.39 -9.14
N LYS A 52 -4.62 -6.73 -10.23
CA LYS A 52 -3.25 -7.26 -10.11
C LYS A 52 -2.40 -6.21 -9.41
N VAL A 53 -1.56 -6.62 -8.47
CA VAL A 53 -0.65 -5.70 -7.78
C VAL A 53 0.75 -6.26 -7.73
N SER A 54 1.74 -5.38 -7.79
CA SER A 54 3.15 -5.71 -7.59
C SER A 54 3.78 -4.67 -6.69
N VAL A 55 4.71 -5.09 -5.85
CA VAL A 55 5.42 -4.21 -4.92
C VAL A 55 6.89 -4.20 -5.28
N LEU A 56 7.46 -3.00 -5.40
CA LEU A 56 8.91 -2.82 -5.47
C LEU A 56 9.36 -2.07 -4.21
N LEU A 57 10.17 -2.74 -3.41
CA LEU A 57 10.84 -2.11 -2.28
C LEU A 57 12.03 -1.32 -2.81
N THR A 58 12.10 -0.03 -2.49
CA THR A 58 13.24 0.84 -2.87
C THR A 58 14.42 0.72 -1.91
N PHE A 59 14.35 -0.27 -1.02
CA PHE A 59 15.34 -0.58 0.01
C PHE A 59 15.50 -2.09 0.11
N ALA A 60 16.66 -2.54 0.59
CA ALA A 60 16.89 -3.96 0.85
C ALA A 60 15.86 -4.48 1.85
N PHE A 61 15.24 -5.62 1.54
CA PHE A 61 14.37 -6.29 2.48
C PHE A 61 15.17 -6.67 3.72
N SER A 62 14.90 -5.98 4.81
CA SER A 62 15.33 -6.36 6.15
C SER A 62 14.05 -6.73 6.89
N PRO A 63 14.01 -7.85 7.62
CA PRO A 63 12.91 -8.09 8.53
C PRO A 63 12.72 -6.83 9.36
N LEU A 64 11.52 -6.24 9.29
CA LEU A 64 11.17 -5.13 10.15
C LEU A 64 11.32 -5.66 11.58
N LYS A 65 12.14 -4.98 12.40
CA LYS A 65 12.05 -5.15 13.85
C LYS A 65 10.58 -4.89 14.19
N ALA A 66 9.94 -5.87 14.83
CA ALA A 66 8.52 -5.87 15.13
C ALA A 66 8.18 -4.82 16.20
N ASP A 67 8.41 -3.56 15.89
CA ASP A 67 8.16 -2.42 16.77
C ASP A 67 7.01 -1.62 16.12
N GLY A 68 5.84 -2.27 16.04
CA GLY A 68 4.57 -1.62 15.75
C GLY A 68 4.06 -1.72 14.31
N LEU A 69 3.53 -2.88 13.93
CA LEU A 69 2.32 -3.07 13.10
C LEU A 69 2.21 -4.57 12.73
N LEU A 70 1.95 -5.41 13.72
CA LEU A 70 1.26 -6.69 13.53
C LEU A 70 0.25 -6.79 14.65
N ALA A 71 -0.91 -6.18 14.42
CA ALA A 71 -2.16 -6.41 15.12
C ALA A 71 -3.27 -6.29 14.08
#